data_AF-A0A5K0XJ75-F1
#
_entry.id   AF-A0A5K0XJ75-F1
#
_cell.length_a   1.000
_cell.length_b   1.000
_cell.length_c   1.000
_cell.angle_alpha   90.00
_cell.angle_beta   90.00
_cell.angle_gamma   90.00
#
_symmetry.space_group_name_H-M   'P 1'
#
loop_
_entity.id
_entity.type
_entity.pdbx_description
1 polymer ?
#
loop_
_entity_poly.entity_id
_entity_poly.type
_entity_poly.pdbx_seq_one_letter_code
_entity_poly.pdbx_strand_id
1 'polypeptide(L)' 'MASNPPSSSASIADLPENCVSHVLSLMAPREVCRSSAISTSFQSAANSDYVWEKVLPPDLPELLSRAVSP' A
#
# COMPACT_ATOMS: atom_id res chain seq x y z
N MET A 1 44.96 6.34 -1.95
CA MET A 1 43.78 5.50 -1.66
C MET A 1 42.55 6.31 -2.03
N ALA A 2 41.93 6.02 -3.17
CA ALA A 2 40.69 6.70 -3.56
C ALA A 2 39.55 6.08 -2.74
N SER A 3 38.89 6.88 -1.90
CA SER A 3 37.66 6.47 -1.23
C SER A 3 36.61 6.22 -2.30
N ASN A 4 36.10 5.00 -2.37
CA ASN A 4 34.99 4.64 -3.25
C ASN A 4 33.77 5.49 -2.83
N PRO A 5 33.05 6.18 -3.76
CA PRO A 5 31.83 6.89 -3.39
C PRO A 5 30.80 5.88 -2.87
N PRO A 6 29.98 6.23 -1.85
CA PRO A 6 28.92 5.34 -1.43
C PRO A 6 28.02 5.10 -2.64
N SER A 7 27.97 3.85 -3.09
CA SER A 7 26.95 3.41 -4.03
C SER A 7 25.62 3.50 -3.28
N SER A 8 24.99 4.68 -3.32
CA SER A 8 23.64 4.86 -2.78
C SER A 8 22.69 4.07 -3.66
N SER A 9 22.51 2.80 -3.34
CA SER A 9 21.40 2.01 -3.86
C SER A 9 20.13 2.54 -3.19
N ALA A 10 19.37 3.36 -3.90
CA ALA A 10 18.05 3.78 -3.44
C ALA A 10 17.18 2.53 -3.22
N SER A 11 16.58 2.41 -2.04
CA SER A 11 15.71 1.31 -1.67
C SER A 11 14.25 1.76 -1.64
N ILE A 12 13.32 0.81 -1.76
CA ILE A 12 11.89 1.12 -1.64
C ILE A 12 11.51 1.60 -0.24
N ALA A 13 12.37 1.32 0.76
CA ALA A 13 12.20 1.80 2.13
C ALA A 13 12.53 3.29 2.29
N ASP A 14 13.24 3.89 1.32
CA ASP A 14 13.55 5.33 1.32
C ASP A 14 12.42 6.17 0.73
N LEU A 15 11.38 5.53 0.18
CA LEU A 15 10.21 6.24 -0.35
C LEU A 15 9.31 6.73 0.79
N PRO A 16 8.75 7.94 0.67
CA PRO A 16 7.65 8.37 1.52
C PRO A 16 6.47 7.40 1.43
N GLU A 17 5.76 7.21 2.54
CA GLU A 17 4.60 6.31 2.60
C GLU A 17 3.57 6.65 1.52
N ASN A 18 3.28 7.94 1.31
CA ASN A 18 2.30 8.37 0.31
C ASN A 18 2.64 7.94 -1.12
N CYS A 19 3.93 7.79 -1.44
CA CYS A 19 4.35 7.26 -2.74
C CYS A 19 4.03 5.77 -2.85
N VAL A 20 4.28 5.00 -1.80
CA VAL A 20 3.98 3.57 -1.74
C VAL A 20 2.47 3.34 -1.75
N SER A 21 1.71 4.09 -0.94
CA SER A 21 0.24 4.05 -0.92
C SER A 21 -0.35 4.41 -2.28
N HIS A 22 0.24 5.37 -2.99
CA HIS A 22 -0.21 5.68 -4.35
C HIS A 22 -0.07 4.50 -5.31
N VAL A 23 1.08 3.82 -5.30
CA VAL A 23 1.29 2.62 -6.12
C VAL A 23 0.33 1.50 -5.73
N LEU A 24 0.14 1.24 -4.43
CA LEU A 24 -0.79 0.22 -3.95
C LEU A 24 -2.24 0.52 -4.33
N SER A 25 -2.63 1.80 -4.39
CA SER A 25 -3.99 2.20 -4.81
C SER A 25 -4.34 1.86 -6.26
N LEU A 26 -3.34 1.49 -7.08
CA LEU A 26 -3.51 1.06 -8.47
C LEU A 26 -3.58 -0.46 -8.63
N MET A 27 -3.45 -1.21 -7.53
CA MET A 27 -3.43 -2.67 -7.52
C MET A 27 -4.79 -3.26 -7.15
N ALA A 28 -4.98 -4.54 -7.46
CA ALA A 28 -6.14 -5.30 -6.99
C ALA A 28 -6.08 -5.51 -5.46
N PRO A 29 -7.22 -5.63 -4.75
CA PRO A 29 -7.26 -5.81 -3.29
C PRO A 29 -6.33 -6.93 -2.78
N ARG A 30 -6.28 -8.05 -3.50
CA ARG A 30 -5.44 -9.21 -3.15
C ARG A 30 -3.94 -8.87 -3.17
N GLU A 31 -3.52 -8.06 -4.12
CA GLU A 31 -2.11 -7.68 -4.30
C GLU A 31 -1.69 -6.64 -3.25
N VAL A 32 -2.59 -5.75 -2.85
CA VAL A 32 -2.40 -4.84 -1.71
C VAL A 32 -2.15 -5.65 -0.42
N CYS A 33 -3.01 -6.63 -0.12
CA CYS A 33 -2.83 -7.47 1.07
C CYS A 33 -1.51 -8.25 1.06
N ARG A 34 -1.10 -8.76 -0.10
CA ARG A 34 0.19 -9.47 -0.24
C ARG A 34 1.39 -8.55 -0.01
N SER A 35 1.30 -7.31 -0.47
CA SER A 35 2.36 -6.32 -0.31
C SER A 35 2.67 -6.06 1.16
N SER A 36 1.66 -6.10 2.04
CA SER A 36 1.81 -5.95 3.49
C SER A 36 2.79 -6.95 4.14
N ALA A 37 2.98 -8.13 3.54
CA ALA A 37 3.91 -9.14 4.06
C ALA A 37 5.38 -8.92 3.63
N ILE A 38 5.66 -7.97 2.72
CA ILE A 38 6.99 -7.76 2.15
C ILE A 38 7.87 -6.94 3.10
N SER A 39 7.34 -5.85 3.67
CA SER A 39 8.06 -4.99 4.59
C SER A 39 7.12 -4.14 5.44
N THR A 40 7.64 -3.53 6.50
CA THR A 40 6.90 -2.58 7.34
C THR A 40 6.42 -1.35 6.57
N SER A 41 7.20 -0.86 5.59
CA SER A 41 6.79 0.26 4.73
C SER A 41 5.58 -0.10 3.87
N PHE A 42 5.59 -1.29 3.26
CA PHE A 42 4.43 -1.77 2.50
C PHE A 42 3.24 -2.09 3.41
N GLN A 43 3.47 -2.60 4.61
CA GLN A 43 2.42 -2.82 5.60
C GLN A 43 1.72 -1.51 5.98
N SER A 44 2.49 -0.47 6.32
CA SER A 44 1.94 0.86 6.65
C SER A 44 1.10 1.41 5.51
N ALA A 45 1.66 1.39 4.29
CA ALA A 45 0.97 1.86 3.09
C ALA A 45 -0.29 1.05 2.76
N ALA A 46 -0.25 -0.29 2.90
CA ALA A 46 -1.39 -1.16 2.65
C ALA A 46 -2.53 -0.99 3.67
N ASN A 47 -2.22 -0.42 4.85
CA ASN A 47 -3.20 -0.11 5.89
C ASN A 47 -3.71 1.33 5.82
N SER A 48 -3.34 2.08 4.76
CA SER A 48 -3.77 3.46 4.56
C SER A 48 -5.18 3.53 3.97
N ASP A 49 -6.02 4.40 4.53
CA ASP A 49 -7.37 4.68 4.01
C ASP A 49 -7.33 5.10 2.53
N TYR A 50 -6.30 5.85 2.12
CA TYR A 50 -6.10 6.27 0.73
C TYR A 50 -6.10 5.11 -0.27
N VAL A 51 -5.53 3.96 0.12
CA VAL A 51 -5.50 2.77 -0.74
C VAL A 51 -6.90 2.20 -0.88
N TRP A 52 -7.59 2.01 0.25
CA TRP A 52 -8.88 1.35 0.28
C TRP A 52 -10.02 2.20 -0.29
N GLU A 53 -9.96 3.54 -0.17
CA GLU A 53 -10.89 4.45 -0.84
C GLU A 53 -10.86 4.31 -2.38
N LYS A 54 -9.71 3.92 -2.96
CA LYS A 54 -9.55 3.75 -4.41
C LYS A 54 -9.75 2.32 -4.89
N VAL A 55 -9.38 1.35 -4.05
CA VAL A 55 -9.38 -0.07 -4.38
C VAL A 55 -10.76 -0.70 -4.17
N LEU A 56 -11.56 -0.16 -3.25
CA LEU A 56 -12.88 -0.70 -2.95
C LEU A 56 -13.95 -0.20 -3.94
N PRO A 57 -14.94 -1.04 -4.26
CA PRO A 57 -16.10 -0.61 -5.03
C PRO A 57 -16.89 0.50 -4.32
N PRO A 58 -17.48 1.45 -5.07
CA PRO A 58 -18.24 2.55 -4.49
C PRO A 58 -19.52 2.10 -3.76
N ASP A 59 -20.05 0.92 -4.09
CA ASP A 59 -21.23 0.29 -3.46
C ASP A 59 -20.88 -0.46 -2.16
N LEU A 60 -19.64 -0.39 -1.68
CA LEU A 60 -19.24 -1.04 -0.44
C LEU A 60 -20.15 -0.72 0.76
N PRO A 61 -20.62 0.52 1.00
CA PRO A 61 -21.53 0.80 2.12
C PRO A 61 -22.86 0.02 2.01
N GLU A 62 -23.36 -0.18 0.80
CA GLU A 62 -24.60 -0.95 0.53
C GLU A 62 -24.37 -2.45 0.72
N LEU A 63 -23.20 -2.95 0.28
CA LEU A 63 -22.81 -4.34 0.53
C LEU A 63 -22.67 -4.63 2.02
N LEU A 64 -22.08 -3.70 2.79
CA LEU A 64 -21.92 -3.83 4.23
C LEU A 64 -23.26 -3.77 4.97
N SER A 65 -24.17 -2.86 4.59
CA SER A 65 -25.49 -2.77 5.21
C SER A 65 -26.32 -4.05 5.01
N ARG A 66 -26.21 -4.68 3.83
CA ARG A 66 -26.81 -5.99 3.56
C ARG A 66 -26.17 -7.12 4.37
N ALA A 67 -24.84 -7.09 4.56
CA ALA A 67 -24.13 -8.13 5.31
C ALA A 67 -24.43 -8.09 6.82
N VAL A 68 -24.77 -6.93 7.36
CA VAL A 68 -25.06 -6.71 8.79
C VAL A 68 -26.56 -6.91 9.12
N SER A 69 -27.42 -7.01 8.10
CA SER A 69 -28.82 -7.38 8.31
C SER A 69 -28.96 -8.91 8.43
N PRO A 70 -29.50 -9.44 9.55
CA PRO A 70 -29.70 -10.88 9.78
C PRO A 70 -30.76 -11.50 8.87
#